data_AF-A0A2V9ZKB2-F1
#
_entry.id   AF-A0A2V9ZKB2-F1
#
_cell.length_a   1.000
_cell.length_b   1.000
_cell.length_c   1.000
_cell.angle_alpha   90.00
_cell.angle_beta   90.00
_cell.angle_gamma   90.00
#
_symmetry.space_group_name_H-M   'P 1'
#
loop_
_entity.id
_entity.type
_entity.pdbx_description
1 polymer ?
#
loop_
_entity_poly.entity_id
_entity_poly.type
_entity_poly.pdbx_seq_one_letter_code
_entity_poly.pdbx_strand_id
1 'polypeptide(L)'
;MTKIFAVLLVVVSMAGVGALSGCSSDKRPGSPNAAASATPTPTPKPTETKTGRIAFQNMYIQAHAWAPDAQGFVEQSQPTKEITGIDGKSAVWSARFGSRARGLAKAFAWSGTDSLDAPPRGISPSSEDSFSPNNLSTQIFDVGFLRSDTDQAFKVAQDHGGKALLEKEPALPVSYRLEWSSRDNTAVWHVIYGKYKLSVSVDATTGQYLHLDR
;
A
#
# COMPACT_ATOMS: atom_id res chain seq x y z
N MET A 1 0.21 30.40 -49.84
CA MET A 1 0.35 31.83 -50.12
C MET A 1 0.19 32.61 -48.82
N THR A 2 1.25 33.29 -48.45
CA THR A 2 1.58 33.98 -47.20
C THR A 2 0.72 35.21 -46.94
N LYS A 3 0.24 35.42 -45.70
CA LYS A 3 0.16 36.76 -45.08
C LYS A 3 0.36 36.68 -43.56
N ILE A 4 1.48 37.26 -43.14
CA ILE A 4 1.92 37.59 -41.79
C ILE A 4 1.25 38.93 -41.41
N PHE A 5 0.72 39.06 -40.20
CA PHE A 5 0.44 40.38 -39.61
C PHE A 5 0.81 40.41 -38.12
N ALA A 6 1.37 41.56 -37.74
CA ALA A 6 2.18 41.84 -36.58
C ALA A 6 1.39 42.02 -35.27
N VAL A 7 2.02 41.54 -34.19
CA VAL A 7 2.33 42.23 -32.93
C VAL A 7 1.49 43.48 -32.59
N LEU A 8 0.78 43.43 -31.46
CA LEU A 8 0.63 44.59 -30.59
C LEU A 8 0.73 44.17 -29.11
N LEU A 9 1.76 44.69 -28.47
CA LEU A 9 2.10 44.59 -27.06
C LEU A 9 1.38 45.74 -26.33
N VAL A 10 0.63 45.47 -25.26
CA VAL A 10 0.17 46.51 -24.33
C VAL A 10 0.74 46.22 -22.95
N VAL A 11 1.61 47.12 -22.55
CA VAL A 11 2.29 47.23 -21.26
C VAL A 11 1.36 47.98 -20.30
N VAL A 12 1.16 47.47 -19.09
CA VAL A 12 0.68 48.28 -17.96
C VAL A 12 1.69 48.13 -16.83
N SER A 13 2.39 49.23 -16.56
CA SER A 13 3.33 49.41 -15.45
C SER A 13 2.70 50.32 -14.40
N MET A 14 2.83 49.95 -13.11
CA MET A 14 2.76 50.85 -11.96
C MET A 14 3.52 50.14 -10.81
N ALA A 15 4.83 50.37 -10.65
CA ALA A 15 5.48 51.44 -9.87
C ALA A 15 5.23 51.29 -8.35
N GLY A 16 6.19 50.74 -7.60
CA GLY A 16 7.11 51.51 -6.75
C GLY A 16 7.14 50.90 -5.32
N VAL A 17 8.15 50.99 -4.45
CA VAL A 17 9.49 51.60 -4.36
C VAL A 17 10.18 50.90 -3.17
N GLY A 18 11.52 50.83 -3.14
CA GLY A 18 12.26 50.76 -1.87
C GLY A 18 13.50 49.88 -1.85
N ALA A 19 14.65 50.46 -2.20
CA ALA A 19 15.98 49.89 -2.01
C ALA A 19 16.44 49.98 -0.54
N LEU A 20 17.38 49.12 -0.13
CA LEU A 20 18.71 49.52 0.35
C LEU A 20 19.57 48.27 0.64
N SER A 21 20.76 48.26 0.04
CA SER A 21 21.85 47.31 0.22
C SER A 21 22.57 47.55 1.56
N GLY A 22 23.13 46.50 2.17
CA GLY A 22 24.06 46.63 3.30
C GLY A 22 24.66 45.28 3.72
N CYS A 23 25.94 45.07 3.43
CA CYS A 23 26.75 43.91 3.82
C CYS A 23 27.33 44.03 5.24
N SER A 24 27.43 42.88 5.92
CA SER A 24 28.49 42.38 6.85
C SER A 24 29.03 43.26 8.00
N SER A 25 28.90 42.76 9.24
CA SER A 25 30.02 42.21 10.06
C SER A 25 29.70 42.10 11.58
N ASP A 26 30.07 40.95 12.13
CA ASP A 26 30.49 40.54 13.48
C ASP A 26 30.16 41.27 14.81
N LYS A 27 29.98 40.41 15.84
CA LYS A 27 30.10 40.54 17.31
C LYS A 27 28.85 40.80 18.19
N ARG A 28 28.53 39.74 18.96
CA ARG A 28 27.81 39.64 20.27
C ARG A 28 28.10 40.81 21.25
N PRO A 29 27.32 41.06 22.34
CA PRO A 29 26.56 40.07 23.13
C PRO A 29 25.19 40.51 23.72
N GLY A 30 24.37 39.51 24.09
CA GLY A 30 23.43 39.61 25.22
C GLY A 30 21.96 39.83 24.88
N SER A 31 21.15 38.78 24.98
CA SER A 31 19.86 38.83 25.68
C SER A 31 19.32 37.40 25.92
N PRO A 32 18.64 37.16 27.05
CA PRO A 32 18.36 35.83 27.60
C PRO A 32 17.07 35.21 27.05
N ASN A 33 16.83 33.97 27.43
CA ASN A 33 15.63 33.15 27.20
C ASN A 33 15.57 32.38 25.88
N ALA A 34 16.39 31.33 25.82
CA ALA A 34 16.00 30.08 25.20
C ALA A 34 14.82 29.48 25.98
N ALA A 35 13.59 29.81 25.59
CA ALA A 35 12.46 28.93 25.85
C ALA A 35 12.56 27.80 24.82
N ALA A 36 13.15 26.68 25.26
CA ALA A 36 13.10 25.44 24.52
C ALA A 36 11.63 25.07 24.33
N SER A 37 11.13 25.20 23.10
CA SER A 37 9.88 24.59 22.68
C SER A 37 10.04 23.08 22.83
N ALA A 38 9.57 22.55 23.96
CA ALA A 38 9.43 21.12 24.15
C ALA A 38 8.43 20.62 23.10
N THR A 39 8.96 19.96 22.06
CA THR A 39 8.15 19.17 21.14
C THR A 39 7.38 18.16 21.98
N PRO A 40 6.03 18.19 22.00
CA PRO A 40 5.27 17.20 22.75
C PRO A 40 5.61 15.82 22.17
N THR A 41 6.02 14.91 23.05
CA THR A 41 6.21 13.50 22.69
C THR A 41 4.90 12.99 22.08
N PRO A 42 4.91 12.52 20.82
CA PRO A 42 3.67 12.12 20.16
C PRO A 42 3.06 10.94 20.91
N THR A 43 1.81 11.10 21.36
CA THR A 43 1.00 10.00 21.87
C THR A 43 0.90 8.93 20.77
N PRO A 44 1.20 7.65 21.04
CA PRO A 44 1.12 6.60 20.02
C PRO A 44 -0.29 6.54 19.44
N LYS A 45 -0.40 6.62 18.11
CA LYS A 45 -1.70 6.47 17.43
C LYS A 45 -2.15 5.01 17.58
N PRO A 46 -3.45 4.72 17.79
CA PRO A 46 -3.95 3.35 17.83
C PRO A 46 -3.57 2.57 16.55
N THR A 47 -3.31 1.28 16.70
CA THR A 47 -3.10 0.38 15.56
C THR A 47 -4.40 0.29 14.76
N GLU A 48 -4.34 0.69 13.49
CA GLU A 48 -5.42 0.55 12.53
C GLU A 48 -5.26 -0.76 11.75
N THR A 49 -6.37 -1.43 11.47
CA THR A 49 -6.37 -2.62 10.64
C THR A 49 -7.32 -2.47 9.46
N LYS A 50 -6.98 -3.10 8.34
CA LYS A 50 -7.80 -3.12 7.12
C LYS A 50 -7.93 -4.55 6.63
N THR A 51 -9.02 -4.81 5.92
CA THR A 51 -9.14 -5.97 5.04
C THR A 51 -8.33 -5.76 3.76
N GLY A 52 -8.02 -6.84 3.04
CA GLY A 52 -7.14 -6.81 1.88
C GLY A 52 -7.66 -5.88 0.79
N ARG A 53 -8.92 -6.01 0.36
CA ARG A 53 -9.48 -5.17 -0.71
C ARG A 53 -9.42 -3.68 -0.38
N ILE A 54 -9.66 -3.29 0.87
CA ILE A 54 -9.58 -1.88 1.28
C ILE A 54 -8.12 -1.38 1.26
N ALA A 55 -7.17 -2.20 1.73
CA ALA A 55 -5.76 -1.85 1.65
C ALA A 55 -5.28 -1.75 0.20
N PHE A 56 -5.64 -2.72 -0.65
CA PHE A 56 -5.39 -2.73 -2.07
C PHE A 56 -5.88 -1.46 -2.75
N GLN A 57 -7.13 -1.07 -2.54
CA GLN A 57 -7.73 0.12 -3.16
C GLN A 57 -6.98 1.41 -2.79
N ASN A 58 -6.55 1.54 -1.53
CA ASN A 58 -5.73 2.68 -1.11
C ASN A 58 -4.37 2.70 -1.82
N MET A 59 -3.71 1.54 -1.93
CA MET A 59 -2.43 1.42 -2.63
C MET A 59 -2.59 1.58 -4.16
N TYR A 60 -3.73 1.18 -4.72
CA TYR A 60 -4.06 1.26 -6.14
C TYR A 60 -4.11 2.72 -6.62
N ILE A 61 -4.65 3.63 -5.81
CA ILE A 61 -4.65 5.08 -6.09
C ILE A 61 -3.20 5.60 -6.24
N GLN A 62 -2.31 5.21 -5.32
CA GLN A 62 -0.90 5.60 -5.36
C GLN A 62 -0.17 4.96 -6.55
N ALA A 63 -0.50 3.73 -6.90
CA ALA A 63 0.03 3.06 -8.08
C ALA A 63 -0.36 3.80 -9.38
N HIS A 64 -1.59 4.31 -9.48
CA HIS A 64 -2.07 5.07 -10.64
C HIS A 64 -1.43 6.46 -10.73
N ALA A 65 -1.12 7.08 -9.59
CA ALA A 65 -0.33 8.30 -9.56
C ALA A 65 1.12 8.06 -10.06
N TRP A 66 1.67 6.86 -9.85
CA TRP A 66 2.99 6.48 -10.35
C TRP A 66 3.00 6.06 -11.83
N ALA A 67 2.00 5.30 -12.28
CA ALA A 67 1.81 4.92 -13.67
C ALA A 67 0.31 4.73 -13.95
N PRO A 68 -0.29 5.48 -14.90
CA PRO A 68 -1.73 5.39 -15.16
C PRO A 68 -2.21 4.01 -15.64
N ASP A 69 -1.31 3.18 -16.19
CA ASP A 69 -1.59 1.81 -16.63
C ASP A 69 -1.20 0.74 -15.58
N ALA A 70 -0.93 1.14 -14.33
CA ALA A 70 -0.53 0.21 -13.28
C ALA A 70 -1.61 -0.84 -13.00
N GLN A 71 -1.26 -2.12 -13.11
CA GLN A 71 -2.16 -3.23 -12.79
C GLN A 71 -1.58 -4.05 -11.63
N GLY A 72 -2.43 -4.43 -10.68
CA GLY A 72 -2.04 -5.27 -9.56
C GLY A 72 -1.78 -6.70 -10.01
N PHE A 73 -0.78 -7.34 -9.42
CA PHE A 73 -0.50 -8.76 -9.67
C PHE A 73 -0.31 -9.59 -8.40
N VAL A 74 0.02 -8.94 -7.27
CA VAL A 74 0.02 -9.60 -5.96
C VAL A 74 -0.31 -8.60 -4.86
N GLU A 75 -1.03 -9.07 -3.86
CA GLU A 75 -1.13 -8.42 -2.55
C GLU A 75 -0.89 -9.45 -1.45
N GLN A 76 -0.30 -9.02 -0.34
CA GLN A 76 -0.10 -9.86 0.83
C GLN A 76 -0.18 -9.06 2.12
N SER A 77 -0.73 -9.69 3.17
CA SER A 77 -0.66 -9.15 4.53
C SER A 77 0.61 -9.62 5.24
N GLN A 78 1.09 -8.82 6.19
CA GLN A 78 2.11 -9.24 7.14
C GLN A 78 1.52 -9.25 8.56
N PRO A 79 1.37 -10.43 9.19
CA PRO A 79 1.03 -10.51 10.61
C PRO A 79 2.10 -9.85 11.46
N THR A 80 1.69 -9.17 12.52
CA THR A 80 2.57 -8.57 13.53
C THR A 80 2.34 -9.26 14.87
N LYS A 81 3.16 -8.91 15.87
CA LYS A 81 2.97 -9.41 17.24
C LYS A 81 1.62 -8.97 17.84
N GLU A 82 1.12 -7.81 17.42
CA GLU A 82 -0.13 -7.22 17.91
C GLU A 82 -1.35 -7.73 17.12
N ILE A 83 -1.18 -7.89 15.81
CA ILE A 83 -2.25 -8.24 14.88
C ILE A 83 -1.86 -9.51 14.14
N THR A 84 -2.41 -10.63 14.59
CA THR A 84 -2.12 -11.96 14.05
C THR A 84 -2.79 -12.25 12.71
N GLY A 85 -3.69 -11.38 12.24
CA GLY A 85 -4.43 -11.58 11.00
C GLY A 85 -5.80 -12.24 11.16
N ILE A 86 -6.22 -12.55 12.40
CA ILE A 86 -7.56 -13.08 12.68
C ILE A 86 -8.64 -12.10 12.18
N ASP A 87 -9.79 -12.63 11.77
CA ASP A 87 -10.95 -11.90 11.22
C ASP A 87 -10.71 -11.23 9.86
N GLY A 88 -9.71 -11.67 9.09
CA GLY A 88 -9.45 -11.13 7.76
C GLY A 88 -8.75 -9.78 7.74
N LYS A 89 -8.23 -9.31 8.87
CA LYS A 89 -7.68 -7.95 9.00
C LYS A 89 -6.21 -7.97 9.35
N SER A 90 -5.45 -7.06 8.74
CA SER A 90 -4.03 -6.86 9.06
C SER A 90 -3.74 -5.38 9.28
N ALA A 91 -2.71 -5.10 10.09
CA ALA A 91 -2.13 -3.76 10.24
C ALA A 91 -1.10 -3.45 9.14
N VAL A 92 -0.61 -4.45 8.42
CA VAL A 92 0.37 -4.26 7.34
C VAL A 92 -0.08 -5.05 6.11
N TRP A 93 -0.14 -4.34 4.98
CA TRP A 93 -0.42 -4.88 3.66
C TRP A 93 0.64 -4.39 2.68
N SER A 94 0.98 -5.21 1.71
CA SER A 94 1.83 -4.81 0.59
C SER A 94 1.26 -5.34 -0.71
N ALA A 95 1.20 -4.47 -1.72
CA ALA A 95 0.76 -4.84 -3.06
C ALA A 95 1.82 -4.43 -4.07
N ARG A 96 2.00 -5.26 -5.11
CA ARG A 96 2.88 -4.95 -6.24
C ARG A 96 2.04 -4.70 -7.48
N PHE A 97 2.42 -3.64 -8.19
CA PHE A 97 1.77 -3.20 -9.41
C PHE A 97 2.79 -3.14 -10.53
N GLY A 98 2.39 -3.57 -11.73
CA GLY A 98 3.20 -3.54 -12.94
C GLY A 98 2.62 -2.58 -13.98
N SER A 99 3.49 -1.85 -14.65
CA SER A 99 3.14 -1.03 -15.82
C SER A 99 3.74 -1.67 -17.06
N ARG A 100 2.88 -2.04 -18.02
CA ARG A 100 3.34 -2.60 -19.30
C ARG A 100 4.03 -1.53 -20.14
N ALA A 101 3.52 -0.30 -20.11
CA ALA A 101 4.10 0.81 -20.87
C ALA A 101 5.51 1.15 -20.40
N ARG A 102 5.81 0.98 -19.10
CA ARG A 102 7.13 1.25 -18.53
C ARG A 102 8.04 0.03 -18.47
N GLY A 103 7.50 -1.18 -18.54
CA GLY A 103 8.26 -2.42 -18.28
C GLY A 103 8.77 -2.52 -16.84
N LEU A 104 8.11 -1.82 -15.90
CA LEU A 104 8.53 -1.70 -14.52
C LEU A 104 7.41 -2.09 -13.56
N ALA A 105 7.78 -2.60 -12.40
CA ALA A 105 6.92 -2.84 -11.25
C ALA A 105 7.34 -1.97 -10.07
N LYS A 106 6.39 -1.64 -9.20
CA LYS A 106 6.63 -0.98 -7.93
C LYS A 106 5.72 -1.59 -6.86
N ALA A 107 6.27 -1.81 -5.68
CA ALA A 107 5.49 -2.20 -4.52
C ALA A 107 5.06 -0.95 -3.76
N PHE A 108 3.87 -1.03 -3.16
CA PHE A 108 3.41 -0.08 -2.16
C PHE A 108 3.05 -0.90 -0.93
N ALA A 109 3.41 -0.39 0.24
CA ALA A 109 3.00 -0.97 1.51
C ALA A 109 2.10 0.02 2.22
N TRP A 110 1.00 -0.47 2.78
CA TRP A 110 0.19 0.26 3.74
C TRP A 110 0.47 -0.27 5.14
N SER A 111 0.73 0.65 6.09
CA SER A 111 0.89 0.34 7.50
C SER A 111 -0.06 1.16 8.36
N GLY A 112 -0.80 0.49 9.23
CA GLY A 112 -1.66 1.05 10.27
C GLY A 112 -1.04 1.02 11.66
N THR A 113 0.25 0.71 11.80
CA THR A 113 0.97 0.67 13.09
C THR A 113 2.26 1.49 13.01
N ASP A 114 2.77 1.90 14.17
CA ASP A 114 4.09 2.54 14.31
C ASP A 114 5.14 1.56 14.84
N SER A 115 4.85 0.24 14.82
CA SER A 115 5.78 -0.79 15.27
C SER A 115 7.08 -0.78 14.45
N LEU A 116 8.19 -1.07 15.13
CA LEU A 116 9.55 -1.08 14.54
C LEU A 116 9.75 -2.17 13.48
N ASP A 117 8.90 -3.20 13.48
CA ASP A 117 8.93 -4.31 12.52
C ASP A 117 7.97 -4.10 11.33
N ALA A 118 7.32 -2.93 11.25
CA ALA A 118 6.41 -2.55 10.18
C ALA A 118 6.95 -1.37 9.35
N PRO A 119 6.49 -1.19 8.10
CA PRO A 119 6.73 0.05 7.36
C PRO A 119 6.18 1.26 8.11
N PRO A 120 6.68 2.48 7.81
CA PRO A 120 6.13 3.70 8.37
C PRO A 120 4.61 3.79 8.15
N ARG A 121 3.87 4.23 9.17
CA ARG A 121 2.42 4.38 9.07
C ARG A 121 2.01 5.21 7.87
N GLY A 122 0.99 4.76 7.15
CA GLY A 122 0.55 5.32 5.87
C GLY A 122 0.96 4.43 4.69
N ILE A 123 1.05 5.01 3.50
CA ILE A 123 1.48 4.29 2.29
C ILE A 123 2.92 4.66 1.96
N SER A 124 3.79 3.65 1.85
CA SER A 124 5.19 3.81 1.47
C SER A 124 5.49 3.06 0.16
N PRO A 125 6.04 3.73 -0.88
CA PRO A 125 6.48 3.05 -2.10
C PRO A 125 7.84 2.36 -1.91
N SER A 126 8.10 1.32 -2.69
CA SER A 126 9.43 0.71 -2.83
C SER A 126 10.23 1.32 -3.99
N SER A 127 11.48 0.86 -4.15
CA SER A 127 12.21 0.99 -5.41
C SER A 127 11.48 0.26 -6.55
N GLU A 128 11.79 0.66 -7.78
CA GLU A 128 11.27 0.01 -8.98
C GLU A 128 12.02 -1.30 -9.25
N ASP A 129 11.31 -2.25 -9.87
CA ASP A 129 11.82 -3.54 -10.31
C ASP A 129 11.40 -3.76 -11.78
N SER A 130 12.01 -4.71 -12.46
CA SER A 130 11.59 -5.13 -13.80
C SER A 130 10.21 -5.78 -13.77
N PHE A 131 9.43 -5.59 -14.84
CA PHE A 131 8.12 -6.20 -14.99
C PHE A 131 7.95 -6.80 -16.38
N SER A 132 7.40 -8.01 -16.42
CA SER A 132 6.98 -8.67 -17.65
C SER A 132 5.63 -9.36 -17.44
N PRO A 133 4.58 -9.01 -18.19
CA PRO A 133 3.28 -9.66 -18.04
C PRO A 133 3.28 -11.15 -18.44
N ASN A 134 4.36 -11.62 -19.09
CA ASN A 134 4.52 -13.01 -19.50
C ASN A 134 5.20 -13.89 -18.44
N ASN A 135 5.68 -13.30 -17.34
CA ASN A 135 6.22 -14.04 -16.22
C ASN A 135 5.09 -14.52 -15.30
N LEU A 136 5.10 -15.80 -14.94
CA LEU A 136 4.10 -16.42 -14.06
C LEU A 136 4.02 -15.74 -12.69
N SER A 137 5.12 -15.18 -12.17
CA SER A 137 5.13 -14.51 -10.87
C SER A 137 4.62 -13.06 -10.89
N THR A 138 4.30 -12.54 -12.08
CA THR A 138 3.80 -11.16 -12.26
C THR A 138 2.55 -11.13 -13.14
N GLN A 139 1.76 -12.21 -13.10
CA GLN A 139 0.46 -12.28 -13.76
C GLN A 139 -0.50 -11.28 -13.11
N ILE A 140 -0.91 -10.30 -13.91
CA ILE A 140 -1.87 -9.29 -13.48
C ILE A 140 -3.27 -9.90 -13.31
N PHE A 141 -4.07 -9.30 -12.44
CA PHE A 141 -5.51 -9.57 -12.35
C PHE A 141 -6.30 -8.28 -12.61
N ASP A 142 -7.54 -8.44 -13.07
CA ASP A 142 -8.49 -7.33 -13.15
C ASP A 142 -9.03 -7.01 -11.75
N VAL A 143 -9.03 -5.73 -11.38
CA VAL A 143 -9.56 -5.26 -10.08
C VAL A 143 -11.06 -5.57 -9.94
N GLY A 144 -11.78 -5.73 -11.05
CA GLY A 144 -13.18 -6.16 -11.07
C GLY A 144 -13.43 -7.57 -10.52
N PHE A 145 -12.38 -8.40 -10.39
CA PHE A 145 -12.45 -9.68 -9.69
C PHE A 145 -12.41 -9.51 -8.16
N LEU A 146 -12.01 -8.36 -7.61
CA LEU A 146 -11.92 -8.15 -6.17
C LEU A 146 -13.25 -7.73 -5.55
N ARG A 147 -14.20 -8.67 -5.47
CA ARG A 147 -15.53 -8.44 -4.92
C ARG A 147 -15.69 -9.00 -3.50
N SER A 148 -15.22 -10.21 -3.27
CA SER A 148 -15.05 -10.81 -1.94
C SER A 148 -13.75 -10.31 -1.31
N ASP A 149 -13.79 -10.12 0.00
CA ASP A 149 -12.66 -9.60 0.78
C ASP A 149 -12.11 -10.67 1.73
N THR A 150 -11.04 -10.34 2.43
CA THR A 150 -10.29 -11.27 3.29
C THR A 150 -11.05 -11.69 4.55
N ASP A 151 -12.04 -10.92 5.01
CA ASP A 151 -12.91 -11.31 6.13
C ASP A 151 -13.90 -12.42 5.72
N GLN A 152 -14.41 -12.38 4.50
CA GLN A 152 -15.20 -13.47 3.93
C GLN A 152 -14.33 -14.69 3.64
N ALA A 153 -13.15 -14.49 3.04
CA ALA A 153 -12.20 -15.58 2.80
C ALA A 153 -11.77 -16.26 4.10
N PHE A 154 -11.54 -15.49 5.17
CA PHE A 154 -11.24 -16.04 6.49
C PHE A 154 -12.36 -16.94 7.02
N LYS A 155 -13.62 -16.49 6.95
CA LYS A 155 -14.79 -17.29 7.38
C LYS A 155 -14.85 -18.63 6.64
N VAL A 156 -14.68 -18.61 5.32
CA VAL A 156 -14.61 -19.84 4.52
C VAL A 156 -13.44 -20.71 4.98
N ALA A 157 -12.25 -20.13 5.14
CA ALA A 157 -11.08 -20.88 5.57
C ALA A 157 -11.23 -21.51 6.97
N GLN A 158 -12.02 -20.91 7.86
CA GLN A 158 -12.35 -21.51 9.17
C GLN A 158 -13.10 -22.83 9.01
N ASP A 159 -14.09 -22.89 8.10
CA ASP A 159 -14.87 -24.10 7.81
C ASP A 159 -14.04 -25.20 7.12
N HIS A 160 -12.93 -24.82 6.48
CA HIS A 160 -12.03 -25.71 5.77
C HIS A 160 -10.73 -26.02 6.55
N GLY A 161 -10.81 -26.05 7.88
CA GLY A 161 -9.73 -26.54 8.76
C GLY A 161 -8.98 -25.46 9.53
N GLY A 162 -9.18 -24.18 9.18
CA GLY A 162 -8.60 -23.06 9.92
C GLY A 162 -9.03 -23.01 11.39
N LYS A 163 -10.30 -23.31 11.66
CA LYS A 163 -10.85 -23.32 13.03
C LYS A 163 -10.12 -24.29 13.94
N ALA A 164 -9.90 -25.53 13.47
CA ALA A 164 -9.22 -26.56 14.24
C ALA A 164 -7.74 -26.22 14.53
N LEU A 165 -7.10 -25.38 13.71
CA LEU A 165 -5.75 -24.88 13.97
C LEU A 165 -5.76 -23.78 15.03
N LEU A 166 -6.66 -22.80 14.91
CA LEU A 166 -6.77 -21.70 15.86
C LEU A 166 -7.25 -22.14 17.25
N GLU A 167 -8.06 -23.19 17.34
CA GLU A 167 -8.43 -23.78 18.64
C GLU A 167 -7.21 -24.41 19.35
N LYS A 168 -6.26 -24.98 18.59
CA LYS A 168 -5.03 -25.58 19.14
C LYS A 168 -3.96 -24.55 19.44
N GLU A 169 -3.85 -23.53 18.60
CA GLU A 169 -2.85 -22.47 18.68
C GLU A 169 -3.52 -21.12 18.38
N PRO A 170 -4.18 -20.49 19.37
CA PRO A 170 -4.94 -19.25 19.16
C PRO A 170 -4.10 -18.06 18.68
N ALA A 171 -2.79 -18.10 18.94
CA ALA A 171 -1.84 -17.08 18.49
C ALA A 171 -1.20 -17.41 17.13
N LEU A 172 -1.63 -18.48 16.46
CA LEU A 172 -1.10 -18.87 15.15
C LEU A 172 -1.35 -17.73 14.15
N PRO A 173 -0.31 -17.18 13.51
CA PRO A 173 -0.48 -16.12 12.53
C PRO A 173 -1.31 -16.60 11.33
N VAL A 174 -2.20 -15.73 10.86
CA VAL A 174 -2.99 -15.91 9.64
C VAL A 174 -2.58 -14.82 8.66
N SER A 175 -2.01 -15.18 7.53
CA SER A 175 -1.71 -14.24 6.46
C SER A 175 -2.62 -14.47 5.26
N TYR A 176 -2.80 -13.42 4.49
CA TYR A 176 -3.61 -13.40 3.27
C TYR A 176 -2.72 -13.07 2.10
N ARG A 177 -2.93 -13.74 0.98
CA ARG A 177 -2.28 -13.42 -0.29
C ARG A 177 -3.30 -13.42 -1.41
N LEU A 178 -3.29 -12.39 -2.23
CA LEU A 178 -4.06 -12.28 -3.45
C LEU A 178 -3.14 -12.45 -4.64
N GLU A 179 -3.53 -13.31 -5.57
CA GLU A 179 -2.86 -13.41 -6.87
C GLU A 179 -3.82 -13.94 -7.95
N TRP A 180 -3.37 -13.88 -9.19
CA TRP A 180 -4.03 -14.59 -10.28
C TRP A 180 -3.70 -16.08 -10.20
N SER A 181 -4.73 -16.94 -10.17
CA SER A 181 -4.57 -18.38 -10.32
C SER A 181 -4.79 -18.79 -11.77
N SER A 182 -3.74 -19.27 -12.44
CA SER A 182 -3.88 -19.89 -13.76
C SER A 182 -4.65 -21.21 -13.72
N ARG A 183 -4.68 -21.89 -12.55
CA ARG A 183 -5.43 -23.14 -12.34
C ARG A 183 -6.94 -22.90 -12.35
N ASP A 184 -7.37 -21.88 -11.62
CA ASP A 184 -8.79 -21.58 -11.40
C ASP A 184 -9.29 -20.47 -12.35
N ASN A 185 -8.37 -19.86 -13.11
CA ASN A 185 -8.63 -18.77 -14.06
C ASN A 185 -9.39 -17.60 -13.42
N THR A 186 -8.99 -17.23 -12.20
CA THR A 186 -9.63 -16.21 -11.36
C THR A 186 -8.60 -15.59 -10.42
N ALA A 187 -8.93 -14.46 -9.80
CA ALA A 187 -8.17 -13.93 -8.67
C ALA A 187 -8.51 -14.73 -7.40
N VAL A 188 -7.51 -15.11 -6.62
CA VAL A 188 -7.68 -16.00 -5.46
C VAL A 188 -7.12 -15.34 -4.20
N TRP A 189 -7.92 -15.35 -3.14
CA TRP A 189 -7.45 -15.16 -1.78
C TRP A 189 -6.94 -16.47 -1.20
N HIS A 190 -5.66 -16.54 -0.90
CA HIS A 190 -5.07 -17.60 -0.09
C HIS A 190 -5.08 -17.16 1.37
N VAL A 191 -5.78 -17.91 2.20
CA VAL A 191 -5.76 -17.76 3.66
C VAL A 191 -4.79 -18.77 4.23
N ILE A 192 -3.65 -18.28 4.73
CA ILE A 192 -2.47 -19.07 5.09
C ILE A 192 -2.31 -19.06 6.60
N TYR A 193 -2.29 -20.24 7.22
CA TYR A 193 -2.11 -20.41 8.66
C TYR A 193 -0.67 -20.83 8.98
N GLY A 194 0.02 -20.02 9.79
CA GLY A 194 1.43 -20.19 10.12
C GLY A 194 2.35 -20.11 8.91
N LYS A 195 3.56 -20.66 9.03
CA LYS A 195 4.50 -20.82 7.92
C LYS A 195 4.06 -21.99 7.02
N TYR A 196 2.87 -21.86 6.42
CA TYR A 196 2.27 -22.81 5.48
C TYR A 196 1.80 -24.14 6.11
N LYS A 197 1.29 -24.12 7.35
CA LYS A 197 0.66 -25.35 7.92
C LYS A 197 -0.61 -25.74 7.17
N LEU A 198 -1.30 -24.75 6.62
CA LEU A 198 -2.53 -24.86 5.85
C LEU A 198 -2.68 -23.60 5.00
N SER A 199 -3.05 -23.75 3.74
CA SER A 199 -3.51 -22.65 2.88
C SER A 199 -4.88 -23.00 2.31
N VAL A 200 -5.86 -22.12 2.46
CA VAL A 200 -7.18 -22.28 1.85
C VAL A 200 -7.34 -21.24 0.77
N SER A 201 -7.58 -21.70 -0.46
CA SER A 201 -7.82 -20.87 -1.63
C SER A 201 -9.30 -20.57 -1.76
N VAL A 202 -9.65 -19.28 -1.84
CA VAL A 202 -11.01 -18.76 -1.95
C VAL A 202 -11.07 -17.83 -3.17
N ASP A 203 -12.08 -18.00 -4.01
CA ASP A 203 -12.29 -17.15 -5.18
C ASP A 203 -12.56 -15.70 -4.75
N ALA A 204 -11.77 -14.74 -5.23
CA ALA A 204 -11.87 -13.34 -4.83
C ALA A 204 -13.11 -12.62 -5.39
N THR A 205 -13.84 -13.22 -6.33
CA THR A 205 -15.04 -12.66 -6.97
C THR A 205 -16.31 -13.14 -6.29
N THR A 206 -16.38 -14.43 -6.01
CA THR A 206 -17.57 -15.11 -5.49
C THR A 206 -17.49 -15.37 -3.99
N GLY A 207 -16.28 -15.39 -3.45
CA GLY A 207 -16.01 -15.77 -2.06
C GLY A 207 -16.28 -17.26 -1.80
N GLN A 208 -16.27 -18.09 -2.84
CA GLN A 208 -16.45 -19.54 -2.71
C GLN A 208 -15.11 -20.23 -2.47
N TYR A 209 -15.15 -21.32 -1.70
CA TYR A 209 -14.01 -22.22 -1.56
C TYR A 209 -13.58 -22.79 -2.92
N LEU A 210 -12.27 -22.81 -3.17
CA LEU A 210 -11.70 -23.43 -4.36
C LEU A 210 -11.01 -24.74 -4.00
N HIS A 211 -9.96 -24.67 -3.18
CA HIS A 211 -9.17 -25.82 -2.77
C HIS A 211 -8.35 -25.51 -1.53
N LEU A 212 -7.71 -26.55 -1.01
CA LEU A 212 -6.89 -26.53 0.17
C LEU A 212 -5.50 -27.08 -0.19
N ASP A 213 -4.46 -26.37 0.22
CA ASP A 213 -3.06 -26.77 0.05
C ASP A 213 -2.42 -27.02 1.44
N ARG A 214 -1.59 -28.05 1.54
CA ARG A 214 -0.87 -28.45 2.77
C ARG A 214 0.60 -28.66 2.49
#